data_AF-A0AAU3VE78-F1
#
_entry.id   AF-A0AAU3VE78-F1
#
_cell.length_a   1.000
_cell.length_b   1.000
_cell.length_c   1.000
_cell.angle_alpha   90.00
_cell.angle_beta   90.00
_cell.angle_gamma   90.00
#
_symmetry.space_group_name_H-M   'P 1'
#
loop_
_entity.id
_entity.type
_entity.pdbx_description
1 polymer ?
#
loop_
_entity_poly.entity_id
_entity_poly.type
_entity_poly.pdbx_seq_one_letter_code
_entity_poly.pdbx_strand_id
1 'polypeptide(L)' 'MPTIRIRDIPDDVDRTLRGRAAEAGLSLDAYLLRQPTEEARTPTADDIRGRTGRPAPAGSSLEHLTGRDCVPPAS' A
#
# COMPACT_ATOMS: atom_id res chain seq x y z
N MET A 1 0.66 0.64 14.54
CA MET A 1 1.02 1.51 13.40
C MET A 1 2.54 1.47 13.25
N PRO A 2 3.11 1.18 12.07
CA PRO A 2 4.55 1.14 11.89
C PRO A 2 5.14 2.55 11.87
N THR A 3 6.23 2.77 12.59
CA THR A 3 6.93 4.06 12.67
C THR A 3 8.34 3.91 12.10
N ILE A 4 8.66 4.70 11.08
CA ILE A 4 9.99 4.71 10.46
C ILE A 4 10.72 5.96 10.93
N ARG A 5 11.99 5.82 11.31
CA ARG A 5 12.82 6.93 11.78
C ARG A 5 14.11 6.97 10.96
N ILE A 6 14.32 8.02 10.18
CA ILE A 6 15.51 8.22 9.33
C ILE A 6 16.59 8.98 10.12
N ARG A 7 17.84 8.49 10.12
CA ARG A 7 18.99 9.08 10.82
C ARG A 7 20.11 9.40 9.82
N ASP A 8 21.05 10.25 10.24
CA ASP A 8 22.22 10.63 9.44
C ASP A 8 21.86 11.38 8.15
N ILE A 9 21.03 12.40 8.28
CA ILE A 9 20.66 13.27 7.16
C ILE A 9 21.66 14.44 7.16
N PRO A 10 22.39 14.67 6.05
CA PRO A 10 23.26 15.83 5.95
C PRO A 10 22.47 17.13 6.14
N ASP A 11 23.03 18.11 6.85
CA ASP A 11 22.35 19.38 7.17
C ASP A 11 21.80 20.11 5.94
N ASP A 12 22.53 20.06 4.82
CA ASP A 12 22.09 20.64 3.55
C ASP A 12 20.82 19.98 3.00
N VAL A 13 20.68 18.68 3.19
CA VAL A 13 19.53 17.90 2.75
C VAL A 13 18.33 18.18 3.67
N ASP A 14 18.51 18.21 4.99
CA ASP A 14 17.44 18.56 5.94
C ASP A 14 16.88 19.97 5.67
N ARG A 15 17.77 20.96 5.48
CA ARG A 15 17.37 22.33 5.14
C ARG A 15 16.58 22.41 3.85
N THR A 16 17.03 21.70 2.81
CA THR A 16 16.33 21.67 1.51
C THR A 16 14.95 21.02 1.64
N LEU A 17 14.84 19.90 2.36
CA LEU A 17 13.58 19.19 2.58
C LEU A 17 12.60 20.01 3.40
N ARG A 18 13.05 20.69 4.46
CA ARG A 18 12.23 21.60 5.25
C ARG A 18 11.72 22.77 4.42
N GLY A 19 12.57 23.35 3.56
CA GLY A 19 12.14 24.39 2.63
C GLY A 19 11.02 23.90 1.72
N ARG A 20 11.20 22.75 1.06
CA ARG A 20 10.17 22.17 0.18
C ARG A 20 8.88 21.80 0.93
N ALA A 21 8.99 21.30 2.16
CA ALA A 21 7.84 20.98 2.99
C ALA A 21 7.04 22.26 3.34
N ALA A 22 7.73 23.36 3.69
CA ALA A 22 7.12 24.64 3.95
C ALA A 22 6.42 25.23 2.70
N GLU A 23 7.06 25.17 1.53
CA GLU A 23 6.46 25.59 0.26
C GLU A 23 5.19 24.79 -0.09
N ALA A 24 5.16 23.50 0.27
CA ALA A 24 3.99 22.64 0.08
C ALA A 24 2.93 22.78 1.19
N GLY A 25 3.19 23.55 2.24
CA GLY A 25 2.31 23.68 3.41
C GLY A 25 2.19 22.38 4.24
N LEU A 26 3.21 21.52 4.20
CA LEU A 26 3.22 20.21 4.85
C LEU A 26 4.23 20.16 5.99
N SER A 27 3.95 19.34 7.00
CA SER A 27 4.97 18.93 7.97
C SER A 27 6.07 18.12 7.27
N LEU A 28 7.30 18.17 7.80
CA LEU A 28 8.45 17.46 7.22
C LEU A 28 8.20 15.94 7.13
N ASP A 29 7.64 15.35 8.18
CA ASP A 29 7.20 13.95 8.23
C ASP A 29 6.16 13.62 7.14
N ALA A 30 5.10 14.44 7.01
CA ALA A 30 4.10 14.28 5.95
C ALA A 30 4.70 14.40 4.54
N TYR A 31 5.64 15.32 4.34
CA TYR A 31 6.36 15.49 3.08
C TYR A 31 7.23 14.26 2.76
N LEU A 32 7.99 13.78 3.74
CA LEU A 32 8.85 12.61 3.60
C LEU A 32 8.08 11.30 3.43
N LEU A 33 6.88 11.17 3.98
CA LEU A 33 6.03 9.99 3.79
C LEU A 33 5.53 9.84 2.35
N ARG A 34 5.48 10.94 1.59
CA ARG A 34 4.92 10.95 0.23
C ARG A 34 5.79 10.11 -0.72
N GLN A 35 7.11 10.28 -0.70
CA GLN A 35 8.03 9.54 -1.59
C GLN A 35 7.99 8.01 -1.39
N PRO A 36 8.19 7.46 -0.17
CA PRO A 36 8.15 6.02 0.07
C PRO A 36 6.77 5.42 -0.20
N THR A 37 5.70 6.21 -0.01
CA THR A 37 4.34 5.74 -0.30
C THR A 37 4.09 5.62 -1.80
N GLU A 38 4.50 6.62 -2.59
CA GLU A 38 4.40 6.55 -4.05
C GLU A 38 5.30 5.43 -4.62
N GLU A 39 6.52 5.26 -4.07
CA GLU A 39 7.42 4.17 -4.44
C GLU A 39 6.83 2.80 -4.10
N ALA A 40 6.28 2.61 -2.90
CA ALA A 40 5.68 1.34 -2.48
C ALA A 40 4.36 1.02 -3.20
N ARG A 41 3.63 2.05 -3.66
CA ARG A 41 2.39 1.90 -4.44
C ARG A 41 2.67 1.62 -5.91
N THR A 42 3.84 1.99 -6.42
CA THR A 42 4.26 1.69 -7.78
C THR A 42 4.81 0.26 -7.80
N PRO A 43 4.11 -0.73 -8.37
CA PRO A 43 4.66 -2.06 -8.48
C PRO A 43 5.90 -2.01 -9.37
N THR A 44 7.06 -2.31 -8.79
CA THR A 44 8.32 -2.42 -9.52
C THR A 44 8.19 -3.51 -10.59
N ALA A 45 8.81 -3.34 -11.77
CA ALA A 45 8.73 -4.32 -12.87
C ALA A 45 9.15 -5.76 -12.48
N ASP A 46 9.95 -5.89 -11.42
CA ASP A 46 10.32 -7.17 -10.82
C ASP A 46 9.15 -7.87 -10.10
N ASP A 47 8.25 -7.11 -9.45
CA ASP A 47 7.04 -7.64 -8.78
C ASP A 47 6.02 -8.17 -9.80
N ILE A 48 5.91 -7.52 -10.97
CA ILE A 48 5.05 -7.98 -12.07
C ILE A 48 5.53 -9.35 -12.60
N ARG A 49 6.85 -9.55 -12.71
CA ARG A 49 7.44 -10.82 -13.16
C ARG A 49 7.26 -11.95 -12.14
N GLY A 50 7.30 -11.63 -10.84
CA GLY A 50 6.95 -12.58 -9.77
C GLY A 50 5.46 -12.93 -9.72
N ARG A 51 4.58 -11.98 -10.05
CA ARG A 51 3.11 -12.18 -10.02
C ARG A 51 2.61 -13.17 -11.07
N THR A 52 3.25 -13.24 -12.24
CA THR A 52 2.92 -14.26 -13.26
C THR A 52 3.30 -15.69 -12.86
N GLY A 53 4.07 -15.88 -11.79
CA GLY A 53 4.45 -17.19 -11.26
C GLY A 53 3.65 -17.64 -10.03
N ARG A 54 2.72 -16.83 -9.51
CA ARG A 54 1.92 -17.21 -8.33
C ARG A 54 0.52 -17.65 -8.76
N PRO A 55 0.13 -18.93 -8.56
CA PRO A 55 -1.26 -19.32 -8.70
C PRO A 55 -2.12 -18.40 -7.84
N ALA A 56 -3.21 -17.87 -8.40
CA ALA A 56 -4.21 -17.17 -7.61
C ALA A 56 -4.61 -18.08 -6.43
N PRO A 57 -4.71 -17.57 -5.18
CA PRO A 57 -5.29 -18.37 -4.12
C PRO A 57 -6.73 -18.69 -4.55
N ALA A 58 -6.97 -19.96 -4.88
CA ALA A 58 -8.31 -20.51 -5.07
C ALA A 58 -9.03 -20.36 -3.73
N GLY A 59 -9.71 -19.24 -3.59
CA GLY A 59 -10.30 -18.78 -2.34
C GLY A 59 -11.10 -17.49 -2.49
N SER A 60 -11.42 -17.05 -3.71
CA SER A 60 -12.68 -16.35 -3.93
C SER A 60 -13.76 -17.42 -3.92
N SER A 61 -14.32 -17.68 -2.75
CA SER A 61 -15.55 -18.45 -2.60
C SER A 61 -16.62 -17.75 -3.44
N LEU A 62 -16.80 -18.23 -4.66
CA LEU A 62 -17.95 -17.94 -5.51
C LEU A 62 -19.11 -18.87 -5.10
N GLU A 63 -19.28 -19.10 -3.81
CA GLU A 63 -20.40 -19.88 -3.26
C GLU A 63 -21.72 -19.07 -3.27
N HIS A 64 -21.67 -17.81 -3.74
CA HIS A 64 -22.83 -16.92 -3.79
C HIS A 64 -23.65 -16.94 -5.08
N LEU A 65 -23.38 -17.82 -6.07
CA LEU A 65 -24.08 -17.74 -7.36
C LEU A 65 -24.77 -19.01 -7.87
N THR A 66 -24.68 -20.17 -7.22
CA THR A 66 -25.49 -21.33 -7.60
C THR A 66 -25.79 -22.26 -6.41
N GLY A 67 -26.82 -21.95 -5.63
CA GLY A 67 -27.12 -22.79 -4.46
C GLY A 67 -28.44 -22.53 -3.75
N ARG A 68 -29.52 -22.35 -4.52
CA ARG A 68 -30.93 -22.61 -4.14
C ARG A 68 -31.22 -22.57 -2.63
N ASP A 69 -31.65 -21.41 -2.15
CA ASP A 69 -32.68 -21.35 -1.11
C ASP A 69 -33.82 -22.31 -1.49
N CYS A 70 -33.90 -23.43 -0.80
CA CYS A 70 -35.10 -24.24 -0.73
C CYS A 70 -35.11 -24.99 0.60
N VAL A 71 -35.55 -24.29 1.64
CA VAL A 71 -36.22 -24.91 2.79
C VAL A 71 -37.58 -25.39 2.30
N PRO A 72 -37.93 -26.66 2.57
CA PRO A 72 -39.33 -26.94 2.83
C PRO A 72 -39.57 -27.62 4.20
N PRO A 73 -40.81 -27.51 4.72
CA PRO A 73 -41.08 -27.51 6.15
C PRO A 73 -41.41 -28.87 6.76
N ALA A 74 -41.36 -28.84 8.09
CA ALA A 74 -41.78 -29.84 9.06
C ALA A 74 -43.02 -30.68 8.69
N SER A 75 -42.94 -31.97 9.02
CA SER A 75 -44.01 -32.77 9.64
C SER A 75 -43.39 -33.97 10.35
#